data_AF-K1Z3A0-F1
#
_entry.id   AF-K1Z3A0-F1
#
_cell.length_a   1.000
_cell.length_b   1.000
_cell.length_c   1.000
_cell.angle_alpha   90.00
_cell.angle_beta   90.00
_cell.angle_gamma   90.00
#
_symmetry.space_group_name_H-M   'P 1'
#
loop_
_entity.id
_entity.type
_entity.pdbx_description
1 polymer ?
#
loop_
_entity_poly.entity_id
_entity_poly.type
_entity_poly.pdbx_seq_one_letter_code
_entity_poly.pdbx_strand_id
1 'polypeptide(L)'
;MFGDGEKQFLLSIEKEILALDFSRAQSYNDQISIINNFLWKKIFHEDVRGNIPELYYLTQEDIARDLASHILCGDNIVSKAIFDADFRQIVLNNFRGVTVCWDEEKNKGTHFFWYKDENNESKRLFLKDQFLVSENGLKKIKLIKEEIISLIEKNEIVPSLFVVFSYMTFWCGLKPLVGYGSCNYLTKMKETWLKTLKDNDTVEYERMLTLDTKSLIGGEIATYGRNEKHELIDLYAFDIIEKGGLTKQYLEKLFSMRFRDLLMPALPEIYKSYVPTEERQELDLKSEDLVGNLFDWIK
;
A
#
# COMPACT_ATOMS: atom_id res chain seq x y z
N MET A 1 -23.86 2.44 20.51
CA MET A 1 -25.12 2.05 19.85
C MET A 1 -25.54 3.25 19.02
N PHE A 2 -25.72 3.10 17.70
CA PHE A 2 -25.99 4.24 16.82
C PHE A 2 -27.30 4.95 17.18
N GLY A 3 -27.30 6.28 17.09
CA GLY A 3 -28.49 7.10 17.18
C GLY A 3 -29.42 6.89 15.98
N ASP A 4 -30.68 7.30 16.09
CA ASP A 4 -31.65 7.07 15.01
C ASP A 4 -31.31 7.86 13.73
N GLY A 5 -30.68 9.04 13.85
CA GLY A 5 -30.15 9.79 12.72
C GLY A 5 -29.05 9.03 11.98
N GLU A 6 -28.04 8.55 12.70
CA GLU A 6 -26.93 7.76 12.14
C GLU A 6 -27.44 6.49 11.45
N LYS A 7 -28.43 5.79 12.03
CA LYS A 7 -29.05 4.62 11.39
C LYS A 7 -29.72 4.99 10.07
N GLN A 8 -30.50 6.07 10.03
CA GLN A 8 -31.14 6.52 8.79
C GLN A 8 -30.11 6.91 7.74
N PHE A 9 -29.02 7.57 8.15
CA PHE A 9 -27.90 7.89 7.28
C PHE A 9 -27.26 6.62 6.70
N LEU A 10 -26.89 5.64 7.53
CA LEU A 10 -26.27 4.40 7.07
C LEU A 10 -27.19 3.60 6.13
N LEU A 11 -28.49 3.53 6.44
CA LEU A 11 -29.49 2.90 5.57
C LEU A 11 -29.63 3.63 4.23
N SER A 12 -29.50 4.96 4.21
CA SER A 12 -29.53 5.74 2.98
C SER A 12 -28.33 5.44 2.09
N ILE A 13 -27.13 5.36 2.68
CA ILE A 13 -25.89 5.02 1.97
C ILE A 13 -25.95 3.59 1.44
N GLU A 14 -26.40 2.63 2.26
CA GLU A 14 -26.58 1.24 1.84
C GLU A 14 -27.49 1.15 0.61
N LYS A 15 -28.65 1.84 0.65
CA LYS A 15 -29.58 1.88 -0.46
C LYS A 15 -28.95 2.46 -1.73
N GLU A 16 -28.15 3.51 -1.61
CA GLU A 16 -27.44 4.09 -2.75
C GLU A 16 -26.38 3.15 -3.32
N ILE A 17 -25.59 2.48 -2.47
CA ILE A 17 -24.59 1.49 -2.89
C ILE A 17 -25.27 0.32 -3.62
N LEU A 18 -26.38 -0.19 -3.09
CA LEU A 18 -27.15 -1.29 -3.70
C LEU A 18 -27.79 -0.89 -5.04
N ALA A 19 -27.93 0.40 -5.32
CA ALA A 19 -28.46 0.92 -6.58
C ALA A 19 -27.37 1.20 -7.64
N LEU A 20 -26.08 1.02 -7.31
CA LEU A 20 -24.99 1.21 -8.26
C LEU A 20 -25.01 0.16 -9.38
N ASP A 21 -24.58 0.56 -10.57
CA ASP A 21 -24.45 -0.34 -11.71
C ASP A 21 -23.15 -1.15 -11.62
N PHE A 22 -23.30 -2.43 -11.28
CA PHE A 22 -22.21 -3.41 -11.26
C PHE A 22 -22.17 -4.29 -12.52
N SER A 23 -22.95 -3.99 -13.57
CA SER A 23 -23.03 -4.82 -14.78
C SER A 23 -21.68 -5.02 -15.49
N ARG A 24 -20.74 -4.10 -15.27
CA ARG A 24 -19.38 -4.13 -15.82
C ARG A 24 -18.34 -4.72 -14.86
N ALA A 25 -18.70 -4.99 -13.62
CA ALA A 25 -17.80 -5.56 -12.62
C ALA A 25 -17.65 -7.07 -12.86
N GLN A 26 -16.41 -7.53 -13.05
CA GLN A 26 -16.10 -8.94 -13.27
C GLN A 26 -15.62 -9.62 -11.99
N SER A 27 -15.18 -8.82 -11.01
CA SER A 27 -14.63 -9.28 -9.75
C SER A 27 -15.14 -8.46 -8.56
N TYR A 28 -14.89 -8.96 -7.36
CA TYR A 28 -15.11 -8.21 -6.12
C TYR A 28 -14.28 -6.91 -6.09
N ASN A 29 -13.05 -6.93 -6.60
CA ASN A 29 -12.19 -5.75 -6.66
C ASN A 29 -12.80 -4.66 -7.54
N ASP A 30 -13.45 -5.03 -8.65
CA ASP A 30 -14.14 -4.06 -9.52
C ASP A 30 -15.33 -3.43 -8.79
N GLN A 31 -16.10 -4.23 -8.04
CA GLN A 31 -17.23 -3.74 -7.24
C GLN A 31 -16.75 -2.75 -6.16
N ILE A 32 -15.69 -3.09 -5.44
CA ILE A 32 -15.09 -2.19 -4.44
C ILE A 32 -14.55 -0.92 -5.08
N SER A 33 -13.96 -1.00 -6.27
CA SER A 33 -13.47 0.17 -6.99
C SER A 33 -14.61 1.11 -7.40
N ILE A 34 -15.74 0.56 -7.86
CA ILE A 34 -16.95 1.33 -8.18
C ILE A 34 -17.51 2.00 -6.90
N ILE A 35 -17.63 1.25 -5.81
CA ILE A 35 -18.13 1.77 -4.52
C ILE A 35 -17.21 2.87 -3.98
N ASN A 36 -15.90 2.65 -3.98
CA ASN A 36 -14.92 3.63 -3.49
C ASN A 36 -14.94 4.90 -4.34
N ASN A 37 -15.03 4.78 -5.67
CA ASN A 37 -15.15 5.93 -6.56
C ASN A 37 -16.42 6.75 -6.25
N PHE A 38 -17.55 6.07 -6.05
CA PHE A 38 -18.81 6.69 -5.68
C PHE A 38 -18.74 7.41 -4.32
N LEU A 39 -18.26 6.72 -3.28
CA LEU A 39 -18.14 7.27 -1.92
C LEU A 39 -17.11 8.40 -1.85
N TRP A 40 -16.02 8.30 -2.62
CA TRP A 40 -14.97 9.33 -2.68
C TRP A 40 -15.53 10.71 -2.99
N LYS A 41 -16.47 10.82 -3.93
CA LYS A 41 -17.12 12.11 -4.25
C LYS A 41 -17.96 12.66 -3.10
N LYS A 42 -18.60 11.78 -2.32
CA LYS A 42 -19.44 12.18 -1.19
C LYS A 42 -18.63 12.70 0.00
N ILE A 43 -17.35 12.32 0.12
CA ILE A 43 -16.45 12.90 1.13
C ILE A 43 -16.32 14.41 0.95
N PHE A 44 -16.58 14.94 -0.25
CA PHE A 44 -16.49 16.36 -0.54
C PHE A 44 -17.87 17.01 -0.61
N HIS A 45 -17.97 18.21 -0.06
CA HIS A 45 -19.19 19.01 -0.10
C HIS A 45 -19.54 19.42 -1.55
N GLU A 46 -20.81 19.69 -1.81
CA GLU A 46 -21.34 19.93 -3.16
C GLU A 46 -20.66 21.10 -3.88
N ASP A 47 -20.20 22.11 -3.13
CA ASP A 47 -19.49 23.29 -3.64
C ASP A 47 -18.12 22.98 -4.28
N VAL A 48 -17.50 21.85 -3.93
CA VAL A 48 -16.20 21.43 -4.46
C VAL A 48 -16.24 20.10 -5.21
N ARG A 49 -17.27 19.26 -4.99
CA ARG A 49 -17.36 17.89 -5.52
C ARG A 49 -17.10 17.79 -7.03
N GLY A 50 -17.56 18.77 -7.81
CA GLY A 50 -17.36 18.80 -9.26
C GLY A 50 -15.91 18.99 -9.72
N ASN A 51 -15.03 19.47 -8.84
CA ASN A 51 -13.61 19.72 -9.15
C ASN A 51 -12.68 18.64 -8.61
N ILE A 52 -13.20 17.65 -7.89
CA ILE A 52 -12.39 16.58 -7.29
C ILE A 52 -12.09 15.53 -8.36
N PRO A 53 -10.83 15.06 -8.51
CA PRO A 53 -10.52 13.99 -9.44
C PRO A 53 -11.24 12.68 -9.08
N GLU A 54 -11.42 11.82 -10.06
CA GLU A 54 -11.89 10.46 -9.80
C GLU A 54 -10.84 9.67 -9.02
N LEU A 55 -11.30 8.84 -8.08
CA LEU A 55 -10.47 7.90 -7.36
C LEU A 55 -10.74 6.50 -7.88
N TYR A 56 -9.72 5.85 -8.41
CA TYR A 56 -9.77 4.45 -8.86
C TYR A 56 -8.81 3.62 -8.02
N TYR A 57 -9.32 2.52 -7.48
CA TYR A 57 -8.51 1.53 -6.78
C TYR A 57 -8.11 0.46 -7.78
N LEU A 58 -6.80 0.20 -7.85
CA LEU A 58 -6.25 -0.92 -8.59
C LEU A 58 -5.34 -1.68 -7.64
N THR A 59 -5.45 -2.99 -7.63
CA THR A 59 -4.53 -3.79 -6.83
C THR A 59 -3.19 -3.88 -7.56
N GLN A 60 -2.10 -3.86 -6.81
CA GLN A 60 -0.76 -4.02 -7.38
C GLN A 60 -0.58 -5.41 -8.02
N GLU A 61 -1.32 -6.42 -7.52
CA GLU A 61 -1.35 -7.77 -8.07
C GLU A 61 -2.00 -7.81 -9.46
N ASP A 62 -3.11 -7.09 -9.66
CA ASP A 62 -3.75 -6.97 -10.97
C ASP A 62 -2.81 -6.28 -11.97
N ILE A 63 -2.16 -5.18 -11.56
CA ILE A 63 -1.17 -4.47 -12.39
C ILE A 63 0.00 -5.40 -12.73
N ALA A 64 0.55 -6.11 -11.75
CA ALA A 64 1.69 -7.01 -11.96
C ALA A 64 1.33 -8.22 -12.82
N ARG A 65 0.09 -8.73 -12.75
CA ARG A 65 -0.42 -9.78 -13.62
C ARG A 65 -0.50 -9.29 -15.07
N ASP A 66 -1.10 -8.13 -15.30
CA ASP A 66 -1.24 -7.56 -16.65
C ASP A 66 0.13 -7.19 -17.26
N LEU A 67 1.09 -6.83 -16.42
CA LEU A 67 2.47 -6.55 -16.84
C LEU A 67 3.39 -7.77 -16.82
N ALA A 68 2.93 -8.97 -16.45
CA ALA A 68 3.80 -10.13 -16.19
C ALA A 68 4.77 -10.43 -17.34
N SER A 69 4.28 -10.41 -18.59
CA SER A 69 5.13 -10.62 -19.76
C SER A 69 6.19 -9.52 -19.91
N HIS A 70 5.82 -8.25 -19.69
CA HIS A 70 6.78 -7.14 -19.72
C HIS A 70 7.85 -7.26 -18.63
N ILE A 71 7.44 -7.63 -17.41
CA ILE A 71 8.33 -7.84 -16.27
C ILE A 71 9.32 -8.96 -16.57
N LEU A 72 8.83 -10.12 -17.01
CA LEU A 72 9.60 -11.36 -17.07
C LEU A 72 10.37 -11.53 -18.39
N CYS A 73 9.91 -10.96 -19.49
CA CYS A 73 10.58 -11.02 -20.78
C CYS A 73 11.46 -9.80 -21.08
N GLY A 74 11.24 -8.68 -20.39
CA GLY A 74 12.02 -7.46 -20.60
C GLY A 74 13.49 -7.58 -20.17
N ASP A 75 14.34 -6.75 -20.77
CA ASP A 75 15.72 -6.56 -20.32
C ASP A 75 15.73 -5.61 -19.13
N ASN A 76 15.54 -6.18 -17.94
CA ASN A 76 15.45 -5.45 -16.68
C ASN A 76 16.02 -6.26 -15.51
N ILE A 77 16.35 -5.56 -14.43
CA ILE A 77 16.96 -6.17 -13.23
C ILE A 77 16.09 -7.24 -12.58
N VAL A 78 14.77 -7.18 -12.75
CA VAL A 78 13.82 -8.15 -12.15
C VAL A 78 13.81 -9.44 -12.93
N SER A 79 13.73 -9.38 -14.26
CA SER A 79 13.86 -10.55 -15.14
C SER A 79 15.22 -11.23 -14.91
N LYS A 80 16.31 -10.46 -14.88
CA LYS A 80 17.65 -10.97 -14.57
C LYS A 80 17.67 -11.66 -13.20
N ALA A 81 17.13 -11.01 -12.16
CA ALA A 81 17.09 -11.57 -10.81
C ALA A 81 16.29 -12.89 -10.70
N ILE A 82 15.35 -13.13 -11.60
CA ILE A 82 14.53 -14.35 -11.60
C ILE A 82 15.15 -15.43 -12.49
N PHE A 83 15.72 -15.10 -13.65
CA PHE A 83 16.09 -16.11 -14.65
C PHE A 83 17.60 -16.31 -14.84
N ASP A 84 18.43 -15.31 -14.56
CA ASP A 84 19.89 -15.45 -14.57
C ASP A 84 20.35 -16.13 -13.28
N ALA A 85 20.92 -17.33 -13.37
CA ALA A 85 21.20 -18.16 -12.19
C ALA A 85 22.20 -17.53 -11.22
N ASP A 86 23.24 -16.89 -11.75
CA ASP A 86 24.31 -16.30 -10.94
C ASP A 86 23.81 -15.03 -10.24
N PHE A 87 23.17 -14.13 -10.99
CA PHE A 87 22.60 -12.91 -10.45
C PHE A 87 21.44 -13.20 -9.49
N ARG A 88 20.59 -14.19 -9.80
CA ARG A 88 19.53 -14.67 -8.90
C ARG A 88 20.08 -15.10 -7.55
N GLN A 89 21.18 -15.84 -7.53
CA GLN A 89 21.76 -16.30 -6.27
C GLN A 89 22.28 -15.14 -5.43
N ILE A 90 22.86 -14.11 -6.05
CA ILE A 90 23.29 -12.88 -5.38
C ILE A 90 22.07 -12.17 -4.77
N VAL A 91 20.99 -12.02 -5.55
CA VAL A 91 19.73 -11.39 -5.09
C VAL A 91 19.12 -12.15 -3.92
N LEU A 92 18.98 -13.47 -4.03
CA LEU A 92 18.46 -14.34 -2.97
C LEU A 92 19.23 -14.17 -1.66
N ASN A 93 20.56 -14.08 -1.74
CA ASN A 93 21.40 -13.90 -0.57
C ASN A 93 21.32 -12.49 0.02
N ASN A 94 21.31 -11.44 -0.81
CA ASN A 94 21.30 -10.07 -0.34
C ASN A 94 19.95 -9.64 0.25
N PHE A 95 18.84 -10.14 -0.29
CA PHE A 95 17.49 -9.79 0.16
C PHE A 95 16.94 -10.69 1.29
N ARG A 96 17.71 -11.70 1.71
CA ARG A 96 17.35 -12.52 2.87
C ARG A 96 17.26 -11.66 4.14
N GLY A 97 16.16 -11.79 4.86
CA GLY A 97 15.88 -11.03 6.08
C GLY A 97 15.35 -9.62 5.85
N VAL A 98 15.28 -9.15 4.60
CA VAL A 98 14.65 -7.86 4.28
C VAL A 98 13.14 -8.00 4.42
N THR A 99 12.51 -7.07 5.14
CA THR A 99 11.05 -7.04 5.32
C THR A 99 10.36 -7.09 3.95
N VAL A 100 9.21 -7.77 3.87
CA VAL A 100 8.45 -8.08 2.64
C VAL A 100 9.13 -8.98 1.61
N CYS A 101 10.39 -9.40 1.83
CA CYS A 101 11.10 -10.36 0.99
C CYS A 101 11.01 -11.77 1.61
N TRP A 102 12.12 -12.47 1.84
CA TRP A 102 12.16 -13.83 2.38
C TRP A 102 13.16 -13.96 3.52
N ASP A 103 12.88 -14.89 4.43
CA ASP A 103 13.78 -15.33 5.50
C ASP A 103 13.43 -16.79 5.81
N GLU A 104 14.19 -17.71 5.22
CA GLU A 104 13.93 -19.15 5.30
C GLU A 104 14.09 -19.67 6.75
N GLU A 105 15.05 -19.13 7.50
CA GLU A 105 15.30 -19.52 8.90
C GLU A 105 14.14 -19.15 9.82
N LYS A 106 13.51 -17.99 9.58
CA LYS A 106 12.35 -17.54 10.36
C LYS A 106 11.02 -18.00 9.81
N ASN A 107 11.02 -18.82 8.75
CA ASN A 107 9.84 -19.15 7.96
C ASN A 107 9.03 -17.87 7.67
N LYS A 108 9.59 -16.95 6.88
CA LYS A 108 8.92 -15.73 6.41
C LYS A 108 9.09 -15.52 4.91
N GLY A 109 8.05 -15.00 4.27
CA GLY A 109 8.09 -14.58 2.87
C GLY A 109 8.10 -15.72 1.85
N THR A 110 8.40 -15.40 0.59
CA THR A 110 8.44 -16.35 -0.53
C THR A 110 9.50 -15.93 -1.54
N HIS A 111 10.09 -16.89 -2.26
CA HIS A 111 11.00 -16.57 -3.37
C HIS A 111 10.18 -16.20 -4.60
N PHE A 112 10.20 -14.91 -4.94
CA PHE A 112 9.61 -14.29 -6.13
C PHE A 112 8.08 -14.37 -6.29
N PHE A 113 7.45 -15.51 -6.00
CA PHE A 113 6.02 -15.73 -6.26
C PHE A 113 5.35 -16.47 -5.10
N TRP A 114 4.06 -16.21 -4.90
CA TRP A 114 3.18 -17.00 -4.05
C TRP A 114 2.38 -17.98 -4.91
N TYR A 115 2.16 -19.20 -4.42
CA TYR A 115 1.22 -20.15 -5.02
C TYR A 115 -0.18 -19.95 -4.43
N LYS A 116 -1.23 -20.04 -5.24
CA LYS A 116 -2.61 -20.07 -4.78
C LYS A 116 -3.09 -21.52 -4.70
N ASP A 117 -3.40 -21.98 -3.49
CA ASP A 117 -3.96 -23.32 -3.30
C ASP A 117 -5.44 -23.40 -3.74
N GLU A 118 -6.04 -24.57 -3.58
CA GLU A 118 -7.45 -24.84 -3.90
C GLU A 118 -8.45 -23.95 -3.12
N ASN A 119 -8.03 -23.37 -1.98
CA ASN A 119 -8.83 -22.45 -1.17
C ASN A 119 -8.51 -20.97 -1.49
N ASN A 120 -7.71 -20.71 -2.53
CA ASN A 120 -7.20 -19.39 -2.93
C ASN A 120 -6.31 -18.73 -1.86
N GLU A 121 -5.77 -19.52 -0.93
CA GLU A 121 -4.80 -19.06 0.06
C GLU A 121 -3.41 -18.98 -0.56
N SER A 122 -2.67 -17.93 -0.20
CA SER A 122 -1.28 -17.76 -0.64
C SER A 122 -0.35 -18.69 0.13
N LYS A 123 0.27 -19.64 -0.56
CA LYS A 123 1.32 -20.54 -0.04
C LYS A 123 2.68 -20.13 -0.57
N ARG A 124 3.69 -20.37 0.25
CA ARG A 124 5.09 -20.00 -0.04
C ARG A 124 5.70 -20.95 -1.06
N LEU A 125 6.60 -20.40 -1.86
CA LEU A 125 7.43 -21.10 -2.80
C LEU A 125 8.90 -20.79 -2.51
N PHE A 126 9.71 -21.83 -2.45
CA PHE A 126 11.16 -21.71 -2.27
C PHE A 126 11.88 -22.18 -3.52
N LEU A 127 12.92 -21.46 -3.90
CA LEU A 127 13.81 -21.91 -4.96
C LEU A 127 14.62 -23.11 -4.47
N LYS A 128 14.50 -24.24 -5.17
CA LYS A 128 15.37 -25.41 -5.05
C LYS A 128 15.85 -25.77 -6.45
N ASP A 129 17.15 -25.63 -6.69
CA ASP A 129 17.77 -25.73 -8.00
C ASP A 129 17.13 -24.76 -9.02
N GLN A 130 16.42 -25.29 -10.02
CA GLN A 130 15.71 -24.53 -11.07
C GLN A 130 14.18 -24.60 -10.90
N PHE A 131 13.71 -24.91 -9.70
CA PHE A 131 12.29 -25.06 -9.40
C PHE A 131 11.86 -24.23 -8.20
N LEU A 132 10.66 -23.65 -8.30
CA LEU A 132 9.93 -23.12 -7.17
C LEU A 132 9.08 -24.23 -6.56
N VAL A 133 9.28 -24.51 -5.28
CA VAL A 133 8.69 -25.65 -4.58
C VAL A 133 7.91 -25.16 -3.37
N SER A 134 6.67 -25.63 -3.20
CA SER A 134 5.88 -25.33 -2.01
C SER A 134 6.48 -25.96 -0.75
N GLU A 135 6.16 -25.40 0.43
CA GLU A 135 6.69 -25.88 1.71
C GLU A 135 6.44 -27.38 1.95
N ASN A 136 5.26 -27.87 1.56
CA ASN A 136 4.87 -29.29 1.63
C ASN A 136 5.39 -30.14 0.45
N GLY A 137 6.10 -29.55 -0.52
CA GLY A 137 6.62 -30.24 -1.71
C GLY A 137 5.59 -30.65 -2.76
N LEU A 138 4.29 -30.38 -2.55
CA LEU A 138 3.22 -30.82 -3.44
C LEU A 138 3.21 -30.07 -4.77
N LYS A 139 3.57 -28.78 -4.78
CA LYS A 139 3.68 -27.97 -5.99
C LYS A 139 5.16 -27.78 -6.32
N LYS A 140 5.52 -28.09 -7.55
CA LYS A 140 6.86 -27.89 -8.12
C LYS A 140 6.70 -27.24 -9.49
N ILE A 141 7.22 -26.03 -9.63
CA ILE A 141 7.08 -25.18 -10.82
C ILE A 141 8.47 -24.93 -11.38
N LYS A 142 8.66 -25.16 -12.68
CA LYS A 142 9.96 -24.91 -13.30
C LYS A 142 10.13 -23.41 -13.53
N LEU A 143 11.33 -22.88 -13.23
CA LEU A 143 11.60 -21.46 -13.35
C LEU A 143 11.97 -21.08 -14.80
N ILE A 144 10.99 -21.16 -15.69
CA ILE A 144 11.09 -20.73 -17.11
C ILE A 144 10.02 -19.68 -17.42
N LYS A 145 10.33 -18.73 -18.30
CA LYS A 145 9.51 -17.53 -18.54
C LYS A 145 8.07 -17.87 -18.92
N GLU A 146 7.89 -18.76 -19.89
CA GLU A 146 6.58 -19.11 -20.46
C GLU A 146 5.68 -19.81 -19.43
N GLU A 147 6.25 -20.68 -18.60
CA GLU A 147 5.52 -21.39 -17.55
C GLU A 147 5.07 -20.42 -16.46
N ILE A 148 5.98 -19.55 -16.00
CA ILE A 148 5.67 -18.55 -14.96
C ILE A 148 4.59 -17.57 -15.46
N ILE A 149 4.71 -17.06 -16.69
CA ILE A 149 3.71 -16.16 -17.28
C ILE A 149 2.35 -16.85 -17.35
N SER A 150 2.28 -18.07 -17.87
CA SER A 150 1.01 -18.81 -17.97
C SER A 150 0.35 -19.04 -16.61
N LEU A 151 1.14 -19.31 -15.57
CA LEU A 151 0.62 -19.50 -14.21
C LEU A 151 0.12 -18.19 -13.58
N ILE A 152 0.78 -17.06 -13.87
CA ILE A 152 0.32 -15.73 -13.44
C ILE A 152 -0.99 -15.36 -14.13
N GLU A 153 -1.10 -15.57 -15.44
CA GLU A 153 -2.32 -15.31 -16.22
C GLU A 153 -3.52 -16.14 -15.73
N LYS A 154 -3.26 -17.39 -15.30
CA LYS A 154 -4.27 -18.28 -14.69
C LYS A 154 -4.55 -17.98 -13.22
N ASN A 155 -3.85 -16.99 -12.63
CA ASN A 155 -3.91 -16.66 -11.20
C ASN A 155 -3.57 -17.87 -10.28
N GLU A 156 -2.78 -18.82 -10.77
CA GLU A 156 -2.27 -19.95 -9.97
C GLU A 156 -1.06 -19.53 -9.12
N ILE A 157 -0.30 -18.55 -9.60
CA ILE A 157 0.75 -17.89 -8.82
C ILE A 157 0.59 -16.37 -8.90
N VAL A 158 1.04 -15.67 -7.87
CA VAL A 158 0.99 -14.20 -7.78
C VAL A 158 2.40 -13.67 -7.50
N PRO A 159 2.86 -12.62 -8.22
CA PRO A 159 4.11 -11.94 -7.91
C PRO A 159 4.19 -11.51 -6.44
N SER A 160 5.33 -11.73 -5.78
CA SER A 160 5.55 -11.26 -4.43
C SER A 160 5.79 -9.75 -4.41
N LEU A 161 5.70 -9.13 -3.22
CA LEU A 161 6.03 -7.72 -3.03
C LEU A 161 7.46 -7.39 -3.50
N PHE A 162 8.39 -8.34 -3.39
CA PHE A 162 9.73 -8.19 -3.97
C PHE A 162 9.64 -7.94 -5.48
N VAL A 163 8.92 -8.78 -6.24
CA VAL A 163 8.81 -8.64 -7.70
C VAL A 163 8.06 -7.36 -8.07
N VAL A 164 6.94 -7.09 -7.40
CA VAL A 164 6.09 -5.91 -7.64
C VAL A 164 6.88 -4.62 -7.44
N PHE A 165 7.51 -4.43 -6.27
CA PHE A 165 8.25 -3.19 -5.99
C PHE A 165 9.57 -3.10 -6.75
N SER A 166 10.26 -4.22 -6.98
CA SER A 166 11.46 -4.22 -7.83
C SER A 166 11.18 -3.77 -9.23
N TYR A 167 10.01 -4.11 -9.77
CA TYR A 167 9.63 -3.63 -11.08
C TYR A 167 9.05 -2.22 -11.04
N MET A 168 7.95 -2.00 -10.33
CA MET A 168 7.22 -0.73 -10.40
C MET A 168 8.03 0.42 -9.78
N THR A 169 8.55 0.24 -8.58
CA THR A 169 9.26 1.29 -7.87
C THR A 169 10.70 1.40 -8.33
N PHE A 170 11.44 0.28 -8.35
CA PHE A 170 12.88 0.33 -8.60
C PHE A 170 13.23 0.35 -10.09
N TRP A 171 12.56 -0.43 -10.95
CA TRP A 171 12.83 -0.41 -12.38
C TRP A 171 12.13 0.75 -13.10
N CYS A 172 10.81 0.90 -12.98
CA CYS A 172 10.07 1.96 -13.65
C CYS A 172 10.24 3.35 -13.00
N GLY A 173 10.77 3.41 -11.78
CA GLY A 173 10.95 4.66 -11.04
C GLY A 173 9.65 5.25 -10.49
N LEU A 174 8.60 4.44 -10.33
CA LEU A 174 7.34 4.89 -9.74
C LEU A 174 7.60 5.30 -8.30
N LYS A 175 7.46 6.60 -8.03
CA LYS A 175 7.60 7.16 -6.69
C LYS A 175 6.46 6.66 -5.79
N PRO A 176 6.75 5.84 -4.76
CA PRO A 176 5.73 5.29 -3.89
C PRO A 176 5.25 6.37 -2.92
N LEU A 177 3.93 6.56 -2.86
CA LEU A 177 3.27 7.35 -1.83
C LEU A 177 2.66 6.36 -0.85
N VAL A 178 3.29 6.16 0.31
CA VAL A 178 2.95 5.02 1.18
C VAL A 178 2.88 5.40 2.66
N GLY A 179 2.40 4.47 3.49
CA GLY A 179 2.47 4.57 4.94
C GLY A 179 3.90 4.37 5.48
N TYR A 180 4.15 4.79 6.71
CA TYR A 180 5.48 4.74 7.34
C TYR A 180 6.16 3.37 7.30
N GLY A 181 5.42 2.28 7.57
CA GLY A 181 5.96 0.92 7.51
C GLY A 181 6.54 0.58 6.14
N SER A 182 5.88 1.06 5.09
CA SER A 182 6.30 0.89 3.70
C SER A 182 7.48 1.77 3.32
N CYS A 183 7.54 3.02 3.81
CA CYS A 183 8.73 3.85 3.67
C CYS A 183 9.99 3.13 4.19
N ASN A 184 9.86 2.45 5.33
CA ASN A 184 10.97 1.72 5.94
C ASN A 184 11.43 0.53 5.11
N TYR A 185 10.53 -0.39 4.73
CA TYR A 185 10.95 -1.57 3.98
C TYR A 185 11.37 -1.22 2.55
N LEU A 186 10.73 -0.25 1.88
CA LEU A 186 11.14 0.18 0.53
C LEU A 186 12.52 0.83 0.54
N THR A 187 12.84 1.61 1.59
CA THR A 187 14.19 2.16 1.75
C THR A 187 15.22 1.06 1.95
N LYS A 188 14.94 0.05 2.79
CA LYS A 188 15.82 -1.13 2.95
C LYS A 188 15.97 -1.91 1.65
N MET A 189 14.89 -2.09 0.88
CA MET A 189 14.95 -2.75 -0.43
C MET A 189 15.83 -1.97 -1.41
N LYS A 190 15.71 -0.63 -1.46
CA LYS A 190 16.59 0.23 -2.28
C LYS A 190 18.06 0.07 -1.89
N GLU A 191 18.37 0.15 -0.61
CA GLU A 191 19.74 -0.03 -0.09
C GLU A 191 20.30 -1.42 -0.47
N THR A 192 19.45 -2.45 -0.40
CA THR A 192 19.82 -3.82 -0.75
C THR A 192 20.04 -3.99 -2.25
N TRP A 193 19.21 -3.34 -3.08
CA TRP A 193 19.45 -3.30 -4.52
C TRP A 193 20.74 -2.55 -4.87
N LEU A 194 20.99 -1.38 -4.26
CA LEU A 194 22.24 -0.64 -4.47
C LEU A 194 23.47 -1.48 -4.12
N LYS A 195 23.43 -2.21 -2.99
CA LYS A 195 24.47 -3.19 -2.64
C LYS A 195 24.63 -4.27 -3.71
N THR A 196 23.51 -4.78 -4.24
CA THR A 196 23.50 -5.85 -5.25
C THR A 196 24.03 -5.36 -6.60
N LEU A 197 23.70 -4.15 -7.03
CA LEU A 197 24.01 -3.63 -8.36
C LEU A 197 25.42 -3.04 -8.46
N LYS A 198 26.00 -2.56 -7.35
CA LYS A 198 27.29 -1.85 -7.32
C LYS A 198 28.38 -2.52 -8.18
N ASP A 199 28.50 -3.84 -8.06
CA ASP A 199 29.53 -4.63 -8.75
C ASP A 199 28.97 -5.48 -9.90
N ASN A 200 27.66 -5.44 -10.17
CA ASN A 200 26.97 -6.32 -11.13
C ASN A 200 26.29 -5.57 -12.28
N ASP A 201 25.96 -4.29 -12.10
CA ASP A 201 25.31 -3.42 -13.09
C ASP A 201 25.44 -1.94 -12.69
N THR A 202 26.51 -1.29 -13.16
CA THR A 202 26.81 0.10 -12.79
C THR A 202 25.78 1.10 -13.34
N VAL A 203 25.18 0.83 -14.50
CA VAL A 203 24.18 1.72 -15.10
C VAL A 203 22.92 1.74 -14.24
N GLU A 204 22.44 0.57 -13.85
CA GLU A 204 21.27 0.45 -12.99
C GLU A 204 21.54 0.92 -11.55
N TYR A 205 22.77 0.75 -11.05
CA TYR A 205 23.19 1.34 -9.79
C TYR A 205 23.02 2.87 -9.79
N GLU A 206 23.56 3.56 -10.80
CA GLU A 206 23.48 5.02 -10.91
C GLU A 206 22.03 5.51 -11.05
N ARG A 207 21.22 4.82 -11.87
CA ARG A 207 19.79 5.13 -12.00
C ARG A 207 19.07 4.95 -10.66
N MET A 208 19.38 3.89 -9.92
CA MET A 208 18.72 3.60 -8.66
C MET A 208 19.03 4.63 -7.58
N LEU A 209 20.22 5.25 -7.58
CA LEU A 209 20.57 6.32 -6.64
C LEU A 209 19.53 7.46 -6.65
N THR A 210 18.97 7.79 -7.81
CA THR A 210 18.06 8.93 -7.99
C THR A 210 16.64 8.69 -7.49
N LEU A 211 16.26 7.45 -7.16
CA LEU A 211 14.89 7.11 -6.78
C LEU A 211 14.55 7.56 -5.35
N ASP A 212 13.32 7.99 -5.12
CA ASP A 212 12.85 8.36 -3.78
C ASP A 212 11.92 7.28 -3.22
N THR A 213 12.26 6.72 -2.06
CA THR A 213 11.47 5.70 -1.33
C THR A 213 10.88 6.22 -0.02
N LYS A 214 11.08 7.49 0.29
CA LYS A 214 10.76 8.08 1.60
C LYS A 214 9.51 8.94 1.56
N SER A 215 8.71 8.81 0.49
CA SER A 215 7.51 9.61 0.32
C SER A 215 6.33 9.02 1.08
N LEU A 216 6.02 9.72 2.17
CA LEU A 216 4.96 9.41 3.09
C LEU A 216 3.65 10.05 2.61
N ILE A 217 2.60 9.25 2.44
CA ILE A 217 1.21 9.71 2.29
C ILE A 217 0.29 9.14 3.37
N GLY A 218 0.71 8.06 4.03
CA GLY A 218 -0.07 7.36 5.04
C GLY A 218 0.52 7.54 6.44
N GLY A 219 -0.34 7.79 7.41
CA GLY A 219 0.05 7.88 8.82
C GLY A 219 -0.80 8.85 9.63
N GLU A 220 -1.62 9.69 8.98
CA GLU A 220 -2.33 10.75 9.69
C GLU A 220 -3.73 10.96 9.16
N ILE A 221 -4.67 10.99 10.09
CA ILE A 221 -6.04 11.41 9.83
C ILE A 221 -6.00 12.91 9.61
N ALA A 222 -5.92 13.35 8.36
CA ALA A 222 -5.91 14.78 8.01
C ALA A 222 -7.28 15.46 8.19
N THR A 223 -8.27 14.68 8.65
CA THR A 223 -9.66 15.08 8.78
C THR A 223 -10.10 15.02 10.23
N TYR A 224 -10.05 16.18 10.90
CA TYR A 224 -10.46 16.33 12.28
C TYR A 224 -11.80 17.06 12.42
N GLY A 225 -12.52 16.72 13.49
CA GLY A 225 -13.78 17.31 13.92
C GLY A 225 -13.76 17.67 15.40
N ARG A 226 -14.83 18.30 15.89
CA ARG A 226 -15.10 18.42 17.31
C ARG A 226 -16.38 17.69 17.67
N ASN A 227 -16.37 16.98 18.79
CA ASN A 227 -17.58 16.37 19.34
C ASN A 227 -18.39 17.38 20.17
N GLU A 228 -19.52 16.95 20.74
CA GLU A 228 -20.41 17.79 21.56
C GLU A 228 -19.72 18.40 22.80
N LYS A 229 -18.65 17.77 23.29
CA LYS A 229 -17.84 18.26 24.42
C LYS A 229 -16.69 19.16 23.97
N HIS A 230 -16.64 19.52 22.69
CA HIS A 230 -15.56 20.25 22.03
C HIS A 230 -14.19 19.53 22.01
N GLU A 231 -14.16 18.23 22.27
CA GLU A 231 -12.94 17.41 22.16
C GLU A 231 -12.62 17.19 20.68
N LEU A 232 -11.33 17.13 20.35
CA LEU A 232 -10.88 16.83 18.99
C LEU A 232 -11.14 15.36 18.70
N ILE A 233 -11.75 15.06 17.57
CA ILE A 233 -11.97 13.68 17.13
C ILE A 233 -11.49 13.50 15.71
N ASP A 234 -11.07 12.29 15.41
CA ASP A 234 -10.85 11.82 14.06
C ASP A 234 -12.18 11.72 13.32
N LEU A 235 -12.21 12.17 12.06
CA LEU A 235 -13.33 11.97 11.16
C LEU A 235 -12.93 10.96 10.09
N TYR A 236 -13.63 9.83 10.08
CA TYR A 236 -13.55 8.84 9.01
C TYR A 236 -14.52 9.22 7.89
N ALA A 237 -14.43 8.51 6.76
CA ALA A 237 -15.19 8.83 5.56
C ALA A 237 -16.70 9.00 5.82
N PHE A 238 -17.32 8.12 6.60
CA PHE A 238 -18.75 8.23 6.89
C PHE A 238 -19.11 9.37 7.84
N ASP A 239 -18.27 9.71 8.81
CA ASP A 239 -18.47 10.90 9.66
C ASP A 239 -18.47 12.17 8.83
N ILE A 240 -17.58 12.23 7.83
CA ILE A 240 -17.46 13.37 6.91
C ILE A 240 -18.70 13.45 6.01
N ILE A 241 -19.10 12.32 5.42
CA ILE A 241 -20.24 12.26 4.50
C ILE A 241 -21.53 12.64 5.23
N GLU A 242 -21.76 12.12 6.44
CA GLU A 242 -22.93 12.44 7.26
C GLU A 242 -23.02 13.95 7.54
N LYS A 243 -21.87 14.59 7.78
CA LYS A 243 -21.77 16.04 8.02
C LYS A 243 -21.84 16.90 6.76
N GLY A 244 -22.11 16.30 5.59
CA GLY A 244 -22.27 17.00 4.32
C GLY A 244 -21.00 17.15 3.48
N GLY A 245 -19.89 16.54 3.92
CA GLY A 245 -18.62 16.55 3.20
C GLY A 245 -17.65 17.69 3.57
N LEU A 246 -16.41 17.58 3.12
CA LEU A 246 -15.37 18.60 3.27
C LEU A 246 -15.68 19.81 2.38
N THR A 247 -15.87 20.96 3.01
CA THR A 247 -16.15 22.23 2.33
C THR A 247 -14.89 22.82 1.68
N LYS A 248 -15.07 23.74 0.73
CA LYS A 248 -13.96 24.52 0.18
C LYS A 248 -13.12 25.18 1.28
N GLN A 249 -13.78 25.77 2.27
CA GLN A 249 -13.10 26.44 3.38
C GLN A 249 -12.27 25.46 4.22
N TYR A 250 -12.76 24.24 4.46
CA TYR A 250 -12.01 23.20 5.15
C TYR A 250 -10.72 22.86 4.39
N LEU A 251 -10.84 22.60 3.09
CA LEU A 251 -9.73 22.23 2.23
C LEU A 251 -8.69 23.35 2.10
N GLU A 252 -9.13 24.60 1.92
CA GLU A 252 -8.22 25.76 1.85
C GLU A 252 -7.42 25.92 3.14
N LYS A 253 -8.04 25.70 4.30
CA LYS A 253 -7.35 25.71 5.59
C LYS A 253 -6.37 24.54 5.69
N LEU A 254 -6.80 23.33 5.33
CA LEU A 254 -5.97 22.13 5.29
C LEU A 254 -4.68 22.36 4.48
N PHE A 255 -4.81 22.90 3.27
CA PHE A 255 -3.68 23.17 2.38
C PHE A 255 -2.81 24.36 2.84
N SER A 256 -3.31 25.23 3.70
CA SER A 256 -2.55 26.35 4.27
C SER A 256 -1.75 25.97 5.54
N MET A 257 -2.05 24.82 6.15
CA MET A 257 -1.38 24.36 7.36
C MET A 257 0.07 23.93 7.06
N ARG A 258 0.98 24.23 8.00
CA ARG A 258 2.32 23.66 7.93
C ARG A 258 2.21 22.18 8.24
N PHE A 259 2.97 21.37 7.52
CA PHE A 259 3.03 19.93 7.73
C PHE A 259 3.19 19.56 9.21
N ARG A 260 4.14 20.18 9.92
CA ARG A 260 4.35 19.94 11.35
C ARG A 260 3.09 20.15 12.21
N ASP A 261 2.26 21.14 11.87
CA ASP A 261 1.08 21.53 12.64
C ASP A 261 -0.07 20.55 12.35
N LEU A 262 -0.14 20.02 11.11
CA LEU A 262 -1.04 18.92 10.75
C LEU A 262 -0.73 17.64 11.54
N LEU A 263 0.55 17.33 11.78
CA LEU A 263 0.94 16.09 12.46
C LEU A 263 0.75 16.12 13.97
N MET A 264 0.71 17.31 14.57
CA MET A 264 0.68 17.46 16.03
C MET A 264 -0.37 16.58 16.73
N PRO A 265 -1.62 16.50 16.26
CA PRO A 265 -2.62 15.65 16.91
C PRO A 265 -2.34 14.15 16.76
N ALA A 266 -1.68 13.74 15.67
CA ALA A 266 -1.35 12.33 15.40
C ALA A 266 -0.07 11.85 16.13
N LEU A 267 0.77 12.77 16.63
CA LEU A 267 2.06 12.43 17.26
C LEU A 267 1.98 11.36 18.36
N PRO A 268 0.99 11.37 19.29
CA PRO A 268 0.91 10.34 20.33
C PRO A 268 0.69 8.94 19.75
N GLU A 269 -0.13 8.82 18.69
CA GLU A 269 -0.38 7.56 18.00
C GLU A 269 0.82 7.11 17.19
N ILE A 270 1.46 8.03 16.45
CA ILE A 270 2.70 7.79 15.72
C ILE A 270 3.78 7.28 16.67
N TYR A 271 3.95 7.92 17.84
CA TYR A 271 4.90 7.50 18.86
C TYR A 271 4.63 6.06 19.34
N LYS A 272 3.38 5.76 19.68
CA LYS A 272 2.96 4.41 20.12
C LYS A 272 3.09 3.36 19.02
N SER A 273 2.93 3.72 17.76
CA SER A 273 2.99 2.78 16.64
C SER A 273 4.44 2.46 16.23
N TYR A 274 5.37 3.40 16.41
CA TYR A 274 6.68 3.31 15.79
C TYR A 274 7.90 3.35 16.72
N VAL A 275 7.74 3.79 17.97
CA VAL A 275 8.81 3.65 18.97
C VAL A 275 8.74 2.23 19.55
N PRO A 276 9.85 1.47 19.60
CA PRO A 276 9.88 0.15 20.25
C PRO A 276 9.39 0.23 21.70
N THR A 277 8.62 -0.75 22.15
CA THR A 277 7.98 -0.72 23.48
C THR A 277 8.98 -0.49 24.61
N GLU A 278 10.18 -1.04 24.47
CA GLU A 278 11.33 -0.92 25.37
C GLU A 278 11.99 0.48 25.38
N GLU A 279 11.81 1.27 24.32
CA GLU A 279 12.31 2.64 24.19
C GLU A 279 11.23 3.68 24.52
N ARG A 280 10.00 3.25 24.75
CA ARG A 280 8.88 4.15 25.07
C ARG A 280 9.04 4.74 26.46
N GLN A 281 8.96 6.06 26.51
CA GLN A 281 8.70 6.82 27.72
C GLN A 281 7.18 6.90 27.90
N GLU A 282 6.71 6.76 29.13
CA GLU A 282 5.32 7.07 29.44
C GLU A 282 5.09 8.57 29.28
N LEU A 283 4.28 8.92 28.28
CA LEU A 283 3.85 10.28 28.02
C LEU A 283 2.37 10.38 28.36
N ASP A 284 2.01 11.22 29.32
CA ASP A 284 0.63 11.65 29.56
C ASP A 284 0.33 12.86 28.66
N LEU A 285 0.36 12.61 27.34
CA LEU A 285 0.06 13.59 26.31
C LEU A 285 -1.04 13.05 25.41
N LYS A 286 -2.12 13.82 25.27
CA LYS A 286 -3.19 13.56 24.33
C LYS A 286 -3.07 14.45 23.11
N SER A 287 -3.79 14.09 22.06
CA SER A 287 -3.83 14.87 20.81
C SER A 287 -4.25 16.31 21.05
N GLU A 288 -5.19 16.54 21.98
CA GLU A 288 -5.69 17.87 22.33
C GLU A 288 -4.64 18.76 23.00
N ASP A 289 -3.70 18.17 23.75
CA ASP A 289 -2.62 18.92 24.42
C ASP A 289 -1.62 19.50 23.42
N LEU A 290 -1.59 18.93 22.21
CA LEU A 290 -0.71 19.33 21.11
C LEU A 290 -1.41 20.27 20.12
N VAL A 291 -2.70 20.56 20.35
CA VAL A 291 -3.55 21.29 19.43
C VAL A 291 -3.84 22.69 19.98
N GLY A 292 -3.19 23.70 19.40
CA GLY A 292 -3.44 25.11 19.73
C GLY A 292 -4.57 25.76 18.92
N ASN A 293 -4.67 27.09 18.98
CA ASN A 293 -5.65 27.90 18.22
C ASN A 293 -5.67 27.64 16.70
N LEU A 294 -4.62 27.00 16.16
CA LEU A 294 -4.53 26.59 14.77
C LEU A 294 -5.52 25.49 14.37
N PHE A 295 -6.29 24.91 15.31
CA PHE A 295 -7.42 24.00 15.04
C PHE A 295 -8.79 24.60 15.43
N ASP A 296 -8.84 25.88 15.83
CA ASP A 296 -10.09 26.60 16.15
C ASP A 296 -10.97 26.88 14.93
N TRP A 297 -10.52 26.46 13.75
CA TRP A 297 -11.22 26.59 12.51
C TRP A 297 -12.18 25.43 12.20
N ILE A 298 -12.15 24.37 13.02
CA ILE A 298 -13.09 23.24 13.02
C ILE A 298 -14.37 23.64 13.78
N LYS A 299 -14.96 24.78 13.39
CA LYS A 299 -16.25 25.27 13.89
C LYS A 299 -17.34 24.98 12.89
#